data_AF-A0A4Y2K758-F1
#
_entry.id   AF-A0A4Y2K758-F1
#
_cell.length_a   1.000
_cell.length_b   1.000
_cell.length_c   1.000
_cell.angle_alpha   90.00
_cell.angle_beta   90.00
_cell.angle_gamma   90.00
#
_symmetry.space_group_name_H-M   'P 1'
#
loop_
_entity.id
_entity.type
_entity.pdbx_description
1 polymer ?
#
loop_
_entity_poly.entity_id
_entity_poly.type
_entity_poly.pdbx_seq_one_letter_code
_entity_poly.pdbx_strand_id
1 'polypeptide(L)'
;MLVEETSKMETELVRNLDNELDEMKESILDSVAESKGFFKSQQVGEKDLTVSEKREIASNLLRENVPLFLQRYWKYIKLEDIDYFSAHESYEVKFYLTEIRKYRDARTSNTQIKNRRYGALKKMVKEGSYFSDAEMKRRNPFLFDKFIFQHLTEKERIAAYREQNCDEKFSSFLLGQMERNVENCLFEKQKGEDEAVVEENDDDDESEESELEDAEQLQPVSPLEKSRLRTEFTNIMYESFLSGKDREFDYSSVDYNAEYDPPEGDLDAEDKYFDEESPEEISMDYNTDDDLDRGDES
;
A
#
# COMPACT_ATOMS: atom_id res chain seq x y z
N MET A 1 16.25 56.84 -23.71
CA MET A 1 14.98 56.74 -22.95
C MET A 1 14.19 55.49 -23.27
N LEU A 2 13.37 55.40 -24.34
CA LEU A 2 12.55 54.19 -24.57
C LEU A 2 13.37 52.89 -24.75
N VAL A 3 14.53 52.94 -25.40
CA VAL A 3 15.42 51.77 -25.61
C VAL A 3 16.18 51.37 -24.33
N GLU A 4 16.41 52.31 -23.42
CA GLU A 4 17.09 52.03 -22.14
C GLU A 4 16.12 51.48 -21.09
N GLU A 5 14.84 51.87 -21.14
CA GLU A 5 13.79 51.30 -20.30
C GLU A 5 13.47 49.85 -20.71
N THR A 6 13.42 49.54 -22.02
CA THR A 6 13.24 48.15 -22.48
C THR A 6 14.42 47.26 -22.12
N SER A 7 15.65 47.76 -22.26
CA SER A 7 16.85 47.01 -21.89
C SER A 7 16.94 46.75 -20.38
N LYS A 8 16.53 47.72 -19.54
CA LYS A 8 16.47 47.51 -18.08
C LYS A 8 15.42 46.48 -17.70
N MET A 9 14.21 46.55 -18.26
CA MET A 9 13.15 45.57 -18.01
C MET A 9 13.54 44.16 -18.46
N GLU A 10 14.19 44.00 -19.61
CA GLU A 10 14.71 42.71 -20.08
C GLU A 10 15.77 42.14 -19.13
N THR A 11 16.70 42.96 -18.64
CA THR A 11 17.73 42.50 -17.68
C THR A 11 17.18 42.13 -16.31
N GLU A 12 16.09 42.78 -15.89
CA GLU A 12 15.45 42.53 -14.60
C GLU A 12 14.60 41.23 -14.67
N LEU A 13 13.97 40.96 -15.82
CA LEU A 13 13.24 39.72 -16.08
C LEU A 13 14.15 38.49 -16.11
N VAL A 14 15.32 38.60 -16.79
CA VAL A 14 16.30 37.51 -16.87
C VAL A 14 16.87 37.16 -15.49
N ARG A 15 17.17 38.17 -14.66
CA ARG A 15 17.64 37.94 -13.29
C ARG A 15 16.61 37.24 -12.40
N ASN A 16 15.33 37.54 -12.58
CA ASN A 16 14.28 36.89 -11.79
C ASN A 16 14.12 35.41 -12.18
N LEU A 17 14.22 35.10 -13.47
CA LEU A 17 14.18 33.72 -13.97
C LEU A 17 15.40 32.90 -13.50
N ASP A 18 16.60 33.48 -13.51
CA ASP A 18 17.80 32.82 -13.02
C ASP A 18 17.70 32.52 -11.52
N ASN A 19 17.12 33.44 -10.73
CA ASN A 19 16.89 33.21 -9.30
C ASN A 19 15.84 32.10 -9.04
N GLU A 20 14.75 32.05 -9.81
CA GLU A 20 13.74 30.99 -9.69
C GLU A 20 14.30 29.61 -10.04
N LEU A 21 15.15 29.52 -11.08
CA LEU A 21 15.84 28.28 -11.44
C LEU A 21 16.81 27.81 -10.36
N ASP A 22 17.54 28.73 -9.73
CA ASP A 22 18.43 28.40 -8.61
C ASP A 22 17.63 27.94 -7.38
N GLU A 23 16.47 28.56 -7.09
CA GLU A 23 15.58 28.11 -6.01
C GLU A 23 15.02 26.70 -6.26
N MET A 24 14.55 26.42 -7.48
CA MET A 24 14.09 25.07 -7.87
C MET A 24 15.22 24.04 -7.73
N LYS A 25 16.43 24.41 -8.16
CA LYS A 25 17.61 23.53 -8.06
C LYS A 25 17.92 23.18 -6.60
N GLU A 26 17.93 24.15 -5.70
CA GLU A 26 18.18 23.90 -4.28
C GLU A 26 17.05 23.04 -3.66
N SER A 27 15.78 23.29 -4.00
CA SER A 27 14.64 22.46 -3.58
C SER A 27 14.77 21.00 -4.02
N ILE A 28 15.17 20.77 -5.28
CA ILE A 28 15.42 19.43 -5.83
C ILE A 28 16.51 18.72 -5.01
N LEU A 29 17.64 19.40 -4.78
CA LEU A 29 18.79 18.81 -4.09
C LEU A 29 18.49 18.51 -2.63
N ASP A 30 17.72 19.35 -1.95
CA ASP A 30 17.29 19.10 -0.57
C ASP A 30 16.32 17.91 -0.51
N SER A 31 15.34 17.87 -1.40
CA SER A 31 14.37 16.76 -1.48
C SER A 31 15.04 15.43 -1.79
N VAL A 32 16.04 15.42 -2.68
CA VAL A 32 16.82 14.23 -2.99
C VAL A 32 17.73 13.86 -1.82
N ALA A 33 18.41 14.81 -1.17
CA ALA A 33 19.32 14.51 -0.07
C ALA A 33 18.62 13.90 1.16
N GLU A 34 17.37 14.29 1.43
CA GLU A 34 16.53 13.71 2.48
C GLU A 34 15.98 12.32 2.12
N SER A 35 16.03 11.95 0.83
CA SER A 35 15.46 10.70 0.34
C SER A 35 16.31 9.46 0.65
N LYS A 36 15.68 8.30 0.45
CA LYS A 36 16.29 6.96 0.44
C LYS A 36 16.88 6.59 -0.94
N GLY A 37 17.15 7.56 -1.82
CA GLY A 37 17.74 7.32 -3.14
C GLY A 37 19.12 6.65 -3.08
N PHE A 38 19.52 5.98 -4.18
CA PHE A 38 20.84 5.37 -4.30
C PHE A 38 21.90 6.40 -4.74
N PHE A 39 22.83 6.73 -3.85
CA PHE A 39 23.90 7.71 -4.10
C PHE A 39 25.23 7.05 -4.48
N LYS A 40 25.65 6.04 -3.72
CA LYS A 40 26.87 5.25 -3.95
C LYS A 40 26.73 3.88 -3.29
N SER A 41 27.47 2.90 -3.80
CA SER A 41 27.63 1.61 -3.12
C SER A 41 28.45 1.82 -1.84
N GLN A 42 27.92 1.42 -0.69
CA GLN A 42 28.59 1.46 0.61
C GLN A 42 28.89 0.02 1.06
N GLN A 43 30.07 -0.22 1.62
CA GLN A 43 30.43 -1.55 2.14
C GLN A 43 29.81 -1.80 3.52
N VAL A 44 29.58 -3.08 3.86
CA VAL A 44 29.08 -3.49 5.17
C VAL A 44 30.02 -2.97 6.28
N GLY A 45 29.53 -2.08 7.13
CA GLY A 45 30.29 -1.46 8.23
C GLY A 45 30.83 -0.05 7.95
N GLU A 46 30.60 0.50 6.75
CA GLU A 46 30.85 1.93 6.49
C GLU A 46 29.83 2.82 7.22
N LYS A 47 30.21 4.07 7.49
CA LYS A 47 29.27 5.05 8.04
C LYS A 47 28.28 5.49 6.97
N ASP A 48 27.01 5.64 7.37
CA ASP A 48 25.97 6.18 6.51
C ASP A 48 26.35 7.55 5.96
N LEU A 49 25.98 7.78 4.71
CA LEU A 49 26.15 9.07 4.07
C LEU A 49 25.34 10.15 4.80
N THR A 50 26.01 11.24 5.14
CA THR A 50 25.33 12.42 5.68
C THR A 50 24.50 13.11 4.61
N VAL A 51 23.47 13.86 5.02
CA VAL A 51 22.61 14.63 4.09
C VAL A 51 23.46 15.59 3.24
N SER A 52 24.49 16.22 3.82
CA SER A 52 25.40 17.10 3.09
C SER A 52 26.19 16.38 2.00
N GLU A 53 26.68 15.16 2.27
CA GLU A 53 27.41 14.36 1.27
C GLU A 53 26.48 13.85 0.17
N LYS A 54 25.25 13.44 0.52
CA LYS A 54 24.21 13.08 -0.45
C LYS A 54 23.90 14.24 -1.40
N ARG A 55 23.75 15.46 -0.85
CA ARG A 55 23.51 16.69 -1.61
C ARG A 55 24.64 16.98 -2.58
N GLU A 56 25.90 16.81 -2.17
CA GLU A 56 27.06 17.03 -3.03
C GLU A 56 27.12 16.02 -4.20
N ILE A 57 26.87 14.74 -3.93
CA ILE A 57 26.81 13.69 -4.96
C ILE A 57 25.69 13.99 -5.97
N ALA A 58 24.50 14.33 -5.47
CA ALA A 58 23.35 14.69 -6.30
C ALA A 58 23.63 15.93 -7.16
N SER A 59 24.25 16.97 -6.57
CA SER A 59 24.61 18.21 -7.26
C SER A 59 25.60 17.97 -8.40
N ASN A 60 26.64 17.16 -8.14
CA ASN A 60 27.61 16.81 -9.18
C ASN A 60 26.95 16.04 -10.32
N LEU A 61 26.08 15.08 -10.01
CA LEU A 61 25.36 14.31 -11.03
C LEU A 61 24.39 15.16 -11.84
N LEU A 62 23.67 16.09 -11.20
CA LEU A 62 22.76 17.01 -11.87
C LEU A 62 23.49 17.91 -12.88
N ARG A 63 24.72 18.34 -12.54
CA ARG A 63 25.56 19.16 -13.43
C ARG A 63 26.13 18.35 -14.60
N GLU A 64 26.52 17.11 -14.36
CA GLU A 64 27.21 16.28 -15.35
C GLU A 64 26.24 15.56 -16.29
N ASN A 65 25.18 14.95 -15.75
CA ASN A 65 24.26 14.11 -16.51
C ASN A 65 22.85 14.14 -15.92
N VAL A 66 22.03 15.04 -16.46
CA VAL A 66 20.62 15.21 -16.08
C VAL A 66 19.77 13.96 -16.32
N PRO A 67 19.87 13.24 -17.46
CA PRO A 67 19.16 11.97 -17.63
C PRO A 67 19.48 10.93 -16.54
N LEU A 68 20.75 10.74 -16.19
CA LEU A 68 21.17 9.79 -15.16
C LEU A 68 20.73 10.24 -13.76
N PHE A 69 20.72 11.56 -13.50
CA PHE A 69 20.13 12.12 -12.29
C PHE A 69 18.64 11.75 -12.19
N LEU A 70 17.87 11.99 -13.26
CA LEU A 70 16.44 11.66 -13.28
C LEU A 70 16.20 10.17 -13.14
N GLN A 71 16.96 9.32 -13.84
CA GLN A 71 16.86 7.86 -13.71
C GLN A 71 16.93 7.38 -12.26
N ARG A 72 17.79 8.00 -11.44
CA ARG A 72 17.99 7.61 -10.03
C ARG A 72 17.00 8.27 -9.09
N TYR A 73 16.62 9.52 -9.35
CA TYR A 73 15.98 10.36 -8.35
C TYR A 73 14.59 10.91 -8.74
N TRP A 74 14.06 10.57 -9.93
CA TRP A 74 12.78 11.12 -10.40
C TRP A 74 11.63 10.96 -9.40
N LYS A 75 11.57 9.87 -8.64
CA LYS A 75 10.53 9.60 -7.63
C LYS A 75 10.48 10.64 -6.51
N TYR A 76 11.59 11.31 -6.24
CA TYR A 76 11.76 12.25 -5.11
C TYR A 76 11.62 13.72 -5.54
N ILE A 77 11.35 13.98 -6.82
CA ILE A 77 11.20 15.34 -7.36
C ILE A 77 9.76 15.83 -7.13
N LYS A 78 9.60 17.12 -6.78
CA LYS A 78 8.30 17.78 -6.61
C LYS A 78 7.74 18.24 -7.95
N LEU A 79 6.42 18.41 -8.03
CA LEU A 79 5.76 18.91 -9.25
C LEU A 79 6.20 20.34 -9.60
N GLU A 80 6.42 21.17 -8.59
CA GLU A 80 6.84 22.57 -8.71
C GLU A 80 8.22 22.70 -9.39
N ASP A 81 9.09 21.72 -9.17
CA ASP A 81 10.47 21.72 -9.64
C ASP A 81 10.65 21.08 -11.02
N ILE A 82 9.58 20.58 -11.65
CA ILE A 82 9.61 19.93 -12.97
C ILE A 82 10.11 20.89 -14.05
N ASP A 83 9.73 22.17 -13.93
CA ASP A 83 10.02 23.18 -14.95
C ASP A 83 11.52 23.46 -15.07
N TYR A 84 12.32 23.19 -14.04
CA TYR A 84 13.79 23.23 -14.08
C TYR A 84 14.35 22.36 -15.23
N PHE A 85 13.74 21.20 -15.49
CA PHE A 85 14.21 20.25 -16.49
C PHE A 85 13.65 20.51 -17.90
N SER A 86 12.69 21.44 -18.04
CA SER A 86 11.97 21.70 -19.29
C SER A 86 12.89 22.19 -20.42
N ALA A 87 14.01 22.82 -20.07
CA ALA A 87 15.01 23.29 -21.02
C ALA A 87 15.81 22.16 -21.69
N HIS A 88 15.80 20.94 -21.15
CA HIS A 88 16.53 19.81 -21.71
C HIS A 88 15.71 19.08 -22.78
N GLU A 89 16.25 19.02 -24.00
CA GLU A 89 15.53 18.42 -25.13
C GLU A 89 15.58 16.88 -25.20
N SER A 90 16.38 16.24 -24.35
CA SER A 90 16.57 14.78 -24.35
C SER A 90 15.24 14.05 -24.18
N TYR A 91 15.08 12.96 -24.96
CA TYR A 91 13.92 12.08 -24.86
C TYR A 91 13.77 11.47 -23.46
N GLU A 92 14.89 11.07 -22.85
CA GLU A 92 14.91 10.47 -21.50
C GLU A 92 14.36 11.44 -20.46
N VAL A 93 14.73 12.72 -20.55
CA VAL A 93 14.22 13.76 -19.65
C VAL A 93 12.70 13.89 -19.82
N LYS A 94 12.20 14.04 -21.06
CA LYS A 94 10.76 14.13 -21.32
C LYS A 94 9.98 12.90 -20.83
N PHE A 95 10.57 11.72 -20.95
CA PHE A 95 10.00 10.49 -20.41
C PHE A 95 9.85 10.58 -18.89
N TYR A 96 10.92 10.91 -18.17
CA TYR A 96 10.86 11.04 -16.71
C TYR A 96 9.93 12.16 -16.23
N LEU A 97 9.85 13.31 -16.92
CA LEU A 97 8.89 14.37 -16.57
C LEU A 97 7.44 13.89 -16.69
N THR A 98 7.16 13.04 -17.69
CA THR A 98 5.83 12.42 -17.85
C THR A 98 5.56 11.42 -16.72
N GLU A 99 6.56 10.59 -16.37
CA GLU A 99 6.44 9.64 -15.27
C GLU A 99 6.27 10.30 -13.90
N ILE A 100 6.95 11.43 -13.63
CA ILE A 100 6.77 12.20 -12.39
C ILE A 100 5.32 12.69 -12.27
N ARG A 101 4.76 13.25 -13.35
CA ARG A 101 3.36 13.72 -13.36
C ARG A 101 2.39 12.57 -13.09
N LYS A 102 2.51 11.48 -13.83
CA LYS A 102 1.67 10.28 -13.64
C LYS A 102 1.78 9.71 -12.23
N TYR A 103 3.00 9.62 -11.69
CA TYR A 103 3.24 9.09 -10.35
C TYR A 103 2.56 9.94 -9.29
N ARG A 104 2.65 11.27 -9.40
CA ARG A 104 2.00 12.20 -8.47
C ARG A 104 0.48 12.19 -8.62
N ASP A 105 -0.04 12.14 -9.84
CA ASP A 105 -1.48 12.00 -10.11
C ASP A 105 -2.03 10.70 -9.54
N ALA A 106 -1.33 9.57 -9.76
CA ALA A 106 -1.70 8.27 -9.25
C ALA A 106 -1.63 8.20 -7.72
N ARG A 107 -0.59 8.78 -7.11
CA ARG A 107 -0.42 8.82 -5.66
C ARG A 107 -1.48 9.68 -4.99
N THR A 108 -1.73 10.89 -5.52
CA THR A 108 -2.81 11.77 -5.06
C THR A 108 -4.17 11.07 -5.23
N SER A 109 -4.40 10.41 -6.36
CA SER A 109 -5.63 9.65 -6.59
C SER A 109 -5.75 8.46 -5.63
N ASN A 110 -4.67 7.75 -5.31
CA ASN A 110 -4.71 6.61 -4.40
C ASN A 110 -5.00 7.06 -2.96
N THR A 111 -4.33 8.11 -2.51
CA THR A 111 -4.60 8.72 -1.20
C THR A 111 -6.03 9.23 -1.12
N GLN A 112 -6.52 9.94 -2.14
CA GLN A 112 -7.93 10.35 -2.22
C GLN A 112 -8.90 9.17 -2.17
N ILE A 113 -8.61 8.08 -2.90
CA ILE A 113 -9.43 6.87 -2.88
C ILE A 113 -9.43 6.24 -1.49
N LYS A 114 -8.26 6.09 -0.84
CA LYS A 114 -8.15 5.54 0.52
C LYS A 114 -8.91 6.40 1.53
N ASN A 115 -8.77 7.72 1.46
CA ASN A 115 -9.47 8.67 2.31
C ASN A 115 -10.99 8.59 2.12
N ARG A 116 -11.47 8.56 0.87
CA ARG A 116 -12.89 8.35 0.54
C ARG A 116 -13.43 7.03 1.08
N ARG A 117 -12.69 5.94 0.86
CA ARG A 117 -13.04 4.62 1.39
C ARG A 117 -13.08 4.66 2.92
N TYR A 118 -12.15 5.33 3.58
CA TYR A 118 -12.17 5.47 5.04
C TYR A 118 -13.38 6.27 5.53
N GLY A 119 -13.77 7.33 4.83
CA GLY A 119 -15.03 8.06 5.08
C GLY A 119 -16.25 7.15 4.96
N ALA A 120 -16.32 6.35 3.90
CA ALA A 120 -17.41 5.38 3.69
C ALA A 120 -17.41 4.28 4.76
N LEU A 121 -16.25 3.74 5.13
CA LEU A 121 -16.06 2.75 6.18
C LEU A 121 -16.66 3.26 7.50
N LYS A 122 -16.27 4.46 7.94
CA LYS A 122 -16.80 5.09 9.16
C LYS A 122 -18.33 5.17 9.16
N LYS A 123 -18.92 5.54 8.01
CA LYS A 123 -20.38 5.63 7.85
C LYS A 123 -21.05 4.26 7.97
N MET A 124 -20.54 3.24 7.27
CA MET A 124 -21.10 1.88 7.29
C MET A 124 -20.96 1.21 8.65
N VAL A 125 -19.85 1.44 9.36
CA VAL A 125 -19.66 0.94 10.73
C VAL A 125 -20.67 1.58 11.68
N LYS A 126 -20.92 2.89 11.54
CA LYS A 126 -21.92 3.61 12.34
C LYS A 126 -23.35 3.15 12.04
N GLU A 127 -23.66 2.87 10.78
CA GLU A 127 -24.97 2.36 10.35
C GLU A 127 -25.18 0.89 10.74
N GLY A 128 -24.10 0.13 10.94
CA GLY A 128 -24.15 -1.28 11.34
C GLY A 128 -24.64 -2.23 10.24
N SER A 129 -24.59 -1.80 8.98
CA SER A 129 -25.08 -2.57 7.83
C SER A 129 -24.03 -3.56 7.32
N TYR A 130 -22.99 -3.06 6.64
CA TYR A 130 -22.03 -3.86 5.87
C TYR A 130 -20.94 -4.54 6.72
N PHE A 131 -20.64 -3.98 7.89
CA PHE A 131 -19.67 -4.51 8.85
C PHE A 131 -20.33 -5.13 10.09
N SER A 132 -21.53 -5.69 9.92
CA SER A 132 -22.14 -6.55 10.92
C SER A 132 -21.46 -7.92 10.93
N ASP A 133 -21.50 -8.63 12.07
CA ASP A 133 -20.90 -9.98 12.17
C ASP A 133 -21.47 -10.96 11.14
N ALA A 134 -22.77 -10.85 10.86
CA ALA A 134 -23.44 -11.68 9.86
C ALA A 134 -22.91 -11.40 8.44
N GLU A 135 -22.79 -10.13 8.04
CA GLU A 135 -22.28 -9.77 6.71
C GLU A 135 -20.79 -10.09 6.56
N MET A 136 -19.98 -9.84 7.60
CA MET A 136 -18.56 -10.18 7.57
C MET A 136 -18.34 -11.70 7.47
N LYS A 137 -19.11 -12.49 8.23
CA LYS A 137 -19.10 -13.96 8.11
C LYS A 137 -19.53 -14.44 6.72
N ARG A 138 -20.61 -13.87 6.18
CA ARG A 138 -21.12 -14.24 4.85
C ARG A 138 -20.08 -14.04 3.75
N ARG A 139 -19.31 -12.95 3.82
CA ARG A 139 -18.26 -12.59 2.85
C ARG A 139 -16.96 -13.35 3.06
N ASN A 140 -16.60 -13.63 4.31
CA ASN A 140 -15.36 -14.32 4.63
C ASN A 140 -15.56 -15.39 5.71
N PRO A 141 -16.26 -16.50 5.38
CA PRO A 141 -16.60 -17.54 6.34
C PRO A 141 -15.37 -18.27 6.89
N PHE A 142 -14.32 -18.45 6.10
CA PHE A 142 -13.08 -19.10 6.55
C PHE A 142 -12.32 -18.25 7.57
N LEU A 143 -12.14 -16.96 7.29
CA LEU A 143 -11.49 -16.04 8.23
C LEU A 143 -12.31 -15.90 9.52
N PHE A 144 -13.65 -15.85 9.43
CA PHE A 144 -14.53 -15.83 10.59
C PHE A 144 -14.35 -17.09 11.45
N ASP A 145 -14.21 -18.25 10.83
CA ASP A 145 -13.98 -19.50 11.56
C ASP A 145 -12.68 -19.45 12.37
N LYS A 146 -11.57 -19.09 11.71
CA LYS A 146 -10.22 -18.98 12.28
C LYS A 146 -10.16 -18.06 13.51
N PHE A 147 -10.78 -16.89 13.44
CA PHE A 147 -10.69 -15.89 14.52
C PHE A 147 -11.84 -15.91 15.52
N ILE A 148 -13.00 -16.46 15.17
CA ILE A 148 -14.20 -16.42 16.03
C ILE A 148 -14.69 -17.82 16.35
N PHE A 149 -15.07 -18.62 15.35
CA PHE A 149 -15.80 -19.88 15.59
C PHE A 149 -14.97 -20.94 16.32
N GLN A 150 -13.68 -21.08 15.98
CA GLN A 150 -12.77 -22.04 16.61
C GLN A 150 -12.62 -21.80 18.12
N HIS A 151 -12.76 -20.56 18.57
CA HIS A 151 -12.57 -20.14 19.96
C HIS A 151 -13.87 -20.07 20.78
N LEU A 152 -15.02 -20.37 20.16
CA LEU A 152 -16.30 -20.49 20.87
C LEU A 152 -16.43 -21.85 21.57
N THR A 153 -16.97 -21.83 22.79
CA THR A 153 -17.34 -23.05 23.51
C THR A 153 -18.61 -23.67 22.91
N GLU A 154 -18.78 -24.98 23.09
CA GLU A 154 -19.96 -25.69 22.60
C GLU A 154 -21.28 -25.10 23.11
N LYS A 155 -21.30 -24.59 24.36
CA LYS A 155 -22.47 -23.91 24.92
C LYS A 155 -22.80 -22.62 24.18
N GLU A 156 -21.78 -21.83 23.84
CA GLU A 156 -21.95 -20.59 23.08
C GLU A 156 -22.41 -20.88 21.64
N ARG A 157 -21.86 -21.91 20.99
CA ARG A 157 -22.28 -22.35 19.65
C ARG A 157 -23.76 -22.78 19.62
N ILE A 158 -24.18 -23.60 20.58
CA ILE A 158 -25.58 -24.03 20.70
C ILE A 158 -26.51 -22.84 20.97
N ALA A 159 -26.09 -21.89 21.80
CA ALA A 159 -26.86 -20.68 22.09
C ALA A 159 -27.04 -19.81 20.84
N ALA A 160 -25.95 -19.55 20.10
CA ALA A 160 -25.98 -18.77 18.86
C ALA A 160 -26.87 -19.43 17.79
N TYR A 161 -26.75 -20.76 17.62
CA TYR A 161 -27.61 -21.51 16.70
C TYR A 161 -29.09 -21.39 17.06
N ARG A 162 -29.42 -21.53 18.36
CA ARG A 162 -30.80 -21.39 18.83
C ARG A 162 -31.35 -19.98 18.64
N GLU A 163 -30.53 -18.96 18.88
CA GLU A 163 -30.92 -17.57 18.70
C GLU A 163 -31.25 -17.27 17.23
N GLN A 164 -30.41 -17.72 16.30
CA GLN A 164 -30.64 -17.55 14.87
C GLN A 164 -31.87 -18.32 14.38
N ASN A 165 -32.13 -19.52 14.90
CA ASN A 165 -33.15 -20.44 14.36
C ASN A 165 -34.39 -20.57 15.28
N CYS A 166 -34.64 -19.63 16.20
CA CYS A 166 -35.68 -19.81 17.23
C CYS A 166 -37.13 -19.81 16.71
N ASP A 167 -37.41 -19.23 15.53
CA ASP A 167 -38.77 -19.01 15.02
C ASP A 167 -38.92 -19.22 13.49
N GLU A 168 -38.12 -20.12 12.91
CA GLU A 168 -38.10 -20.27 11.46
C GLU A 168 -39.19 -21.21 10.91
N LYS A 169 -40.02 -20.68 10.00
CA LYS A 169 -40.89 -21.49 9.12
C LYS A 169 -40.03 -22.41 8.26
N PHE A 170 -40.56 -23.55 7.83
CA PHE A 170 -39.84 -24.50 6.97
C PHE A 170 -39.25 -23.88 5.70
N SER A 171 -39.90 -22.85 5.12
CA SER A 171 -39.35 -22.11 3.98
C SER A 171 -38.07 -21.34 4.31
N SER A 172 -37.98 -20.75 5.50
CA SER A 172 -36.77 -20.07 6.00
C SER A 172 -35.66 -21.08 6.22
N PHE A 173 -35.97 -22.23 6.82
CA PHE A 173 -35.02 -23.32 6.99
C PHE A 173 -34.44 -23.81 5.65
N LEU A 174 -35.26 -23.95 4.60
CA LEU A 174 -34.80 -24.35 3.27
C LEU A 174 -33.92 -23.29 2.60
N LEU A 175 -34.31 -22.01 2.68
CA LEU A 175 -33.50 -20.90 2.15
C LEU A 175 -32.17 -20.79 2.89
N GLY A 176 -32.19 -20.84 4.22
CA GLY A 176 -30.99 -20.85 5.06
C GLY A 176 -30.10 -22.05 4.79
N GLN A 177 -30.64 -23.21 4.40
CA GLN A 177 -29.81 -24.34 3.97
C GLN A 177 -29.07 -24.06 2.65
N MET A 178 -29.71 -23.35 1.71
CA MET A 178 -29.03 -22.94 0.48
C MET A 178 -27.93 -21.91 0.76
N GLU A 179 -28.20 -20.92 1.62
CA GLU A 179 -27.22 -19.93 2.07
C GLU A 179 -26.02 -20.60 2.76
N ARG A 180 -26.26 -21.55 3.66
CA ARG A 180 -25.20 -22.36 4.29
C ARG A 180 -24.37 -23.15 3.28
N ASN A 181 -24.99 -23.72 2.26
CA ASN A 181 -24.26 -24.44 1.22
C ASN A 181 -23.35 -23.49 0.42
N VAL A 182 -23.78 -22.26 0.17
CA VAL A 182 -22.96 -21.22 -0.49
C VAL A 182 -21.81 -20.79 0.42
N GLU A 183 -22.08 -20.53 1.70
CA GLU A 183 -21.03 -20.23 2.71
C GLU A 183 -19.99 -21.35 2.76
N ASN A 184 -20.41 -22.61 2.81
CA ASN A 184 -19.50 -23.76 2.86
C ASN A 184 -18.64 -23.86 1.59
N CYS A 185 -19.22 -23.63 0.41
CA CYS A 185 -18.44 -23.62 -0.83
C CYS A 185 -17.39 -22.50 -0.83
N LEU A 186 -17.74 -21.32 -0.31
CA LEU A 186 -16.81 -20.20 -0.18
C LEU A 186 -15.73 -20.48 0.86
N PHE A 187 -16.09 -21.12 1.98
CA PHE A 187 -15.16 -21.55 3.03
C PHE A 187 -14.07 -22.46 2.47
N GLU A 188 -14.44 -23.54 1.78
CA GLU A 188 -13.47 -24.49 1.21
C GLU A 188 -12.56 -23.81 0.19
N LYS A 189 -13.12 -22.90 -0.62
CA LYS A 189 -12.32 -22.12 -1.57
C LYS A 189 -11.29 -21.23 -0.87
N GLN A 190 -11.71 -20.49 0.16
CA GLN A 190 -10.82 -19.61 0.92
C GLN A 190 -9.75 -20.39 1.68
N LYS A 191 -10.10 -21.56 2.23
CA LYS A 191 -9.16 -22.47 2.89
C LYS A 191 -8.08 -22.95 1.93
N GLY A 192 -8.46 -23.40 0.73
CA GLY A 192 -7.50 -23.81 -0.30
C GLY A 192 -6.61 -22.66 -0.81
N GLU A 193 -7.15 -21.43 -0.89
CA GLU A 193 -6.34 -20.23 -1.21
C GLU A 193 -5.30 -19.93 -0.11
N ASP A 194 -5.64 -20.09 1.17
CA ASP A 194 -4.71 -19.89 2.31
C ASP A 194 -3.61 -20.96 2.33
N GLU A 195 -3.98 -22.24 2.14
CA GLU A 195 -3.05 -23.38 2.08
C GLU A 195 -2.04 -23.23 0.94
N ALA A 196 -2.48 -22.85 -0.26
CA ALA A 196 -1.60 -22.66 -1.42
C ALA A 196 -0.57 -21.53 -1.19
N VAL A 197 -0.96 -20.45 -0.50
CA VAL A 197 -0.03 -19.37 -0.15
C VAL A 197 1.01 -19.84 0.86
N VAL A 198 0.66 -20.74 1.78
CA VAL A 198 1.65 -21.31 2.71
C VAL A 198 2.66 -22.18 1.96
N GLU A 199 2.20 -23.04 1.05
CA GLU A 199 3.10 -23.90 0.25
C GLU A 199 4.07 -23.10 -0.65
N GLU A 200 3.65 -21.96 -1.23
CA GLU A 200 4.55 -21.10 -2.04
C GLU A 200 5.62 -20.35 -1.20
N ASN A 201 5.46 -20.26 0.12
CA ASN A 201 6.42 -19.61 1.01
C ASN A 201 7.34 -20.59 1.75
N ASP A 202 7.10 -21.90 1.63
CA ASP A 202 7.83 -22.98 2.32
C ASP A 202 8.96 -23.62 1.48
N ASP A 203 9.38 -22.98 0.38
CA ASP A 203 10.47 -23.45 -0.49
C ASP A 203 11.89 -23.35 0.14
N ASP A 204 12.03 -23.12 1.45
CA ASP A 204 13.35 -23.06 2.13
C ASP A 204 13.34 -23.42 3.64
N ASP A 205 12.77 -24.56 4.04
CA ASP A 205 13.22 -25.27 5.27
C ASP A 205 12.84 -26.77 5.24
N GLU A 206 13.81 -27.65 4.96
CA GLU A 206 13.70 -29.06 5.36
C GLU A 206 13.77 -29.15 6.89
N SER A 207 12.62 -28.99 7.55
CA SER A 207 12.49 -29.27 8.98
C SER A 207 11.51 -30.41 9.23
N GLU A 208 12.08 -31.42 9.90
CA GLU A 208 11.56 -32.76 10.19
C GLU A 208 10.07 -32.81 10.57
N GLU A 209 9.35 -33.73 9.93
CA GLU A 209 8.04 -34.23 10.33
C GLU A 209 8.03 -34.55 11.84
N SER A 210 7.39 -33.69 12.62
CA SER A 210 6.93 -34.05 13.95
C SER A 210 5.46 -34.43 13.87
N GLU A 211 5.21 -35.74 13.83
CA GLU A 211 3.93 -36.37 14.15
C GLU A 211 3.45 -35.85 15.52
N LEU A 212 2.63 -34.81 15.53
CA LEU A 212 1.84 -34.40 16.69
C LEU A 212 0.37 -34.73 16.45
N GLU A 213 0.08 -36.04 16.47
CA GLU A 213 -1.19 -36.52 16.97
C GLU A 213 -1.28 -36.17 18.46
N ASP A 214 -1.79 -34.98 18.79
CA ASP A 214 -2.40 -34.80 20.10
C ASP A 214 -3.65 -33.92 19.96
N ALA A 215 -4.79 -34.53 20.26
CA ALA A 215 -6.06 -33.86 20.36
C ALA A 215 -6.00 -32.92 21.57
N GLU A 216 -5.47 -31.71 21.36
CA GLU A 216 -5.41 -30.69 22.40
C GLU A 216 -6.82 -30.42 22.92
N GLN A 217 -7.01 -30.73 24.20
CA GLN A 217 -8.07 -30.16 25.01
C GLN A 217 -7.84 -28.65 25.06
N LEU A 218 -8.36 -27.94 24.06
CA LEU A 218 -8.38 -26.49 23.99
C LEU A 218 -8.97 -25.96 25.30
N GLN A 219 -8.11 -25.39 26.14
CA GLN A 219 -8.60 -24.65 27.29
C GLN A 219 -9.53 -23.55 26.76
N PRO A 220 -10.68 -23.30 27.43
CA PRO A 220 -11.60 -22.28 26.98
C PRO A 220 -10.88 -20.94 26.93
N VAL A 221 -10.79 -20.37 25.73
CA VAL A 221 -10.13 -19.10 25.45
C VAL A 221 -10.70 -18.02 26.38
N SER A 222 -9.81 -17.21 26.96
CA SER A 222 -10.23 -16.18 27.91
C SER A 222 -11.14 -15.15 27.23
N PRO A 223 -12.11 -14.53 27.94
CA PRO A 223 -12.97 -13.51 27.35
C PRO A 223 -12.19 -12.32 26.75
N LEU A 224 -11.05 -11.97 27.36
CA LEU A 224 -10.16 -10.92 26.87
C LEU A 224 -9.55 -11.29 25.52
N GLU A 225 -9.08 -12.53 25.38
CA GLU A 225 -8.49 -13.03 24.15
C GLU A 225 -9.52 -13.15 23.03
N LYS A 226 -10.75 -13.61 23.34
CA LYS A 226 -11.87 -13.57 22.38
C LYS A 226 -12.14 -12.16 21.86
N SER A 227 -12.08 -11.16 22.74
CA SER A 227 -12.24 -9.74 22.33
C SER A 227 -11.10 -9.28 21.43
N ARG A 228 -9.86 -9.71 21.71
CA ARG A 228 -8.70 -9.39 20.85
C ARG A 228 -8.85 -10.03 19.47
N LEU A 229 -9.13 -11.32 19.41
CA LEU A 229 -9.34 -12.05 18.15
C LEU A 229 -10.47 -11.45 17.31
N ARG A 230 -11.57 -11.05 17.95
CA ARG A 230 -12.67 -10.35 17.26
C ARG A 230 -12.24 -8.99 16.70
N THR A 231 -11.38 -8.28 17.43
CA THR A 231 -10.82 -7.00 16.97
C THR A 231 -9.92 -7.22 15.75
N GLU A 232 -9.06 -8.23 15.79
CA GLU A 232 -8.19 -8.59 14.65
C GLU A 232 -8.99 -9.00 13.42
N PHE A 233 -9.99 -9.87 13.58
CA PHE A 233 -10.92 -10.21 12.50
C PHE A 233 -11.53 -8.95 11.85
N THR A 234 -12.03 -8.04 12.69
CA THR A 234 -12.66 -6.80 12.22
C THR A 234 -11.66 -5.91 11.48
N ASN A 235 -10.44 -5.77 12.00
CA ASN A 235 -9.39 -4.98 11.37
C ASN A 235 -8.99 -5.54 10.00
N ILE A 236 -8.84 -6.87 9.86
CA ILE A 236 -8.53 -7.50 8.57
C ILE A 236 -9.65 -7.21 7.56
N MET A 237 -10.92 -7.27 7.99
CA MET A 237 -12.05 -6.93 7.12
C MET A 237 -12.05 -5.44 6.71
N TYR A 238 -11.66 -4.53 7.61
CA TYR A 238 -11.51 -3.11 7.30
C TYR A 238 -10.36 -2.84 6.35
N GLU A 239 -9.20 -3.45 6.56
CA GLU A 239 -8.03 -3.33 5.69
C GLU A 239 -8.30 -3.88 4.29
N SER A 240 -8.99 -5.02 4.19
CA SER A 240 -9.42 -5.59 2.91
C SER A 240 -10.33 -4.61 2.15
N PHE A 241 -11.23 -3.92 2.86
CA PHE A 241 -12.08 -2.89 2.28
C PHE A 241 -11.28 -1.65 1.84
N LEU A 242 -10.42 -1.10 2.71
CA LEU A 242 -9.63 0.09 2.39
C LEU A 242 -8.67 -0.16 1.21
N SER A 243 -8.07 -1.36 1.16
CA SER A 243 -7.17 -1.77 0.08
C SER A 243 -7.88 -2.14 -1.23
N GLY A 244 -9.22 -2.23 -1.25
CA GLY A 244 -9.98 -2.54 -2.46
C GLY A 244 -10.07 -4.02 -2.79
N LYS A 245 -9.77 -4.91 -1.83
CA LYS A 245 -9.71 -6.37 -2.03
C LYS A 245 -11.03 -7.07 -1.72
N ASP A 246 -11.98 -6.38 -1.09
CA ASP A 246 -13.32 -6.92 -0.80
C ASP A 246 -14.17 -7.04 -2.07
N ARG A 247 -14.24 -8.25 -2.62
CA ARG A 247 -14.84 -8.58 -3.93
C ARG A 247 -16.35 -8.35 -4.00
N GLU A 248 -17.04 -8.32 -2.88
CA GLU A 248 -18.48 -8.13 -2.85
C GLU A 248 -18.90 -6.65 -2.82
N PHE A 249 -17.95 -5.73 -2.57
CA PHE A 249 -18.24 -4.30 -2.52
C PHE A 249 -18.08 -3.63 -3.89
N ASP A 250 -19.03 -2.78 -4.27
CA ASP A 250 -18.93 -1.95 -5.47
C ASP A 250 -18.22 -0.62 -5.16
N TYR A 251 -16.89 -0.62 -5.31
CA TYR A 251 -16.05 0.55 -5.05
C TYR A 251 -16.34 1.75 -5.97
N SER A 252 -16.97 1.55 -7.12
CA SER A 252 -17.32 2.67 -8.01
C SER A 252 -18.27 3.67 -7.33
N SER A 253 -19.06 3.21 -6.36
CA SER A 253 -19.98 4.04 -5.56
C SER A 253 -19.27 4.96 -4.55
N VAL A 254 -18.00 4.70 -4.23
CA VAL A 254 -17.23 5.42 -3.21
C VAL A 254 -16.01 6.12 -3.81
N ASP A 255 -15.22 5.44 -4.65
CA ASP A 255 -13.93 5.93 -5.15
C ASP A 255 -14.02 7.25 -5.92
N TYR A 256 -15.16 7.50 -6.59
CA TYR A 256 -15.44 8.70 -7.37
C TYR A 256 -16.47 9.62 -6.72
N ASN A 257 -16.83 9.38 -5.45
CA ASN A 257 -17.83 10.15 -4.75
C ASN A 257 -17.19 11.17 -3.80
N ALA A 258 -17.28 12.45 -4.17
CA ALA A 258 -16.76 13.57 -3.40
C ALA A 258 -17.48 13.81 -2.06
N GLU A 259 -18.64 13.20 -1.81
CA GLU A 259 -19.31 13.27 -0.50
C GLU A 259 -18.47 12.63 0.62
N TYR A 260 -17.59 11.71 0.26
CA TYR A 260 -16.66 11.07 1.20
C TYR A 260 -15.30 11.76 1.26
N ASP A 261 -15.10 12.88 0.56
CA ASP A 261 -13.86 13.66 0.70
C ASP A 261 -13.73 14.15 2.15
N PRO A 262 -12.55 14.02 2.78
CA PRO A 262 -12.32 14.56 4.11
C PRO A 262 -12.53 16.08 4.09
N PRO A 263 -13.03 16.68 5.18
CA PRO A 263 -13.03 18.13 5.31
C PRO A 263 -11.58 18.65 5.24
N GLU A 264 -11.37 19.83 4.64
CA GLU A 264 -10.04 20.39 4.30
C GLU A 264 -9.02 20.42 5.46
N GLY A 265 -9.47 20.41 6.73
CA GLY A 265 -8.58 20.40 7.90
C GLY A 265 -8.06 19.03 8.33
N ASP A 266 -8.64 17.93 7.85
CA ASP A 266 -8.22 16.56 8.20
C ASP A 266 -7.21 15.97 7.20
N LEU A 267 -7.05 16.62 6.03
CA LEU A 267 -6.20 16.18 4.92
C LEU A 267 -4.71 16.11 5.31
N ASP A 268 -4.18 17.15 5.96
CA ASP A 268 -2.73 17.27 6.23
C ASP A 268 -2.17 16.16 7.15
N ALA A 269 -2.99 15.65 8.07
CA ALA A 269 -2.58 14.59 9.00
C ALA A 269 -2.74 13.19 8.38
N GLU A 270 -3.78 13.01 7.57
CA GLU A 270 -4.12 11.72 6.96
C GLU A 270 -3.28 11.44 5.70
N ASP A 271 -3.06 12.45 4.85
CA ASP A 271 -2.22 12.32 3.66
C ASP A 271 -0.78 11.94 4.03
N LYS A 272 -0.26 12.49 5.13
CA LYS A 272 1.05 12.11 5.66
C LYS A 272 1.13 10.64 6.08
N TYR A 273 0.10 10.12 6.74
CA TYR A 273 0.05 8.71 7.16
C TYR A 273 0.04 7.76 5.95
N PHE A 274 -0.76 8.06 4.93
CA PHE A 274 -0.85 7.21 3.73
C PHE A 274 0.36 7.33 2.80
N ASP A 275 1.03 8.49 2.79
CA ASP A 275 2.26 8.68 2.03
C ASP A 275 3.45 7.93 2.62
N GLU A 276 3.52 7.80 3.95
CA GLU A 276 4.57 7.06 4.65
C GLU A 276 4.43 5.53 4.47
N GLU A 277 3.24 5.01 4.16
CA GLU A 277 2.95 3.58 3.96
C GLU A 277 3.15 3.09 2.51
N SER A 278 3.72 3.92 1.63
CA SER A 278 4.10 3.50 0.27
C SER A 278 5.07 2.32 0.36
N PRO A 279 4.83 1.19 -0.35
CA PRO A 279 5.61 -0.03 -0.19
C PRO A 279 7.10 0.26 -0.42
N GLU A 280 7.92 -0.07 0.58
CA GLU A 280 9.37 -0.14 0.40
C GLU A 280 9.63 -1.21 -0.68
N GLU A 281 10.11 -0.78 -1.85
CA GLU A 281 10.53 -1.69 -2.91
C GLU A 281 11.69 -2.54 -2.38
N ILE A 282 11.42 -3.82 -2.12
CA ILE A 282 12.46 -4.83 -1.93
C ILE A 282 13.26 -4.85 -3.23
N SER A 283 14.49 -4.36 -3.19
CA SER A 283 15.44 -4.50 -4.29
C SER A 283 15.79 -5.98 -4.43
N MET A 284 15.15 -6.68 -5.36
CA MET A 284 15.64 -7.98 -5.82
C MET A 284 16.94 -7.72 -6.61
N ASP A 285 18.07 -7.87 -5.93
CA ASP A 285 19.39 -7.91 -6.55
C ASP A 285 19.47 -9.19 -7.40
N TYR A 286 19.29 -9.04 -8.71
CA TYR A 286 19.63 -10.08 -9.67
C TYR A 286 21.16 -10.16 -9.76
N ASN A 287 21.78 -10.97 -8.89
CA ASN A 287 23.13 -11.46 -9.13
C ASN A 287 23.09 -12.34 -10.38
N THR A 288 23.59 -11.79 -11.49
CA THR A 288 23.89 -12.57 -12.69
C THR A 288 25.24 -13.23 -12.44
N ASP A 289 25.23 -14.43 -11.87
CA ASP A 289 26.40 -15.30 -11.88
C ASP A 289 26.57 -15.86 -13.30
N ASP A 290 27.44 -15.19 -14.04
CA ASP A 290 27.87 -15.55 -15.38
C ASP A 290 28.95 -16.66 -15.24
N ASP A 291 28.51 -17.91 -15.10
CA ASP A 291 29.38 -19.08 -15.11
C ASP A 291 29.93 -19.30 -16.54
N LEU A 292 31.15 -18.83 -16.74
CA LEU A 292 31.97 -19.11 -17.92
C LEU A 292 32.37 -20.59 -17.96
N ASP A 293 31.57 -21.40 -18.65
CA ASP A 293 31.92 -22.75 -19.06
C ASP A 293 33.11 -22.71 -20.04
N ARG A 294 34.31 -23.06 -19.55
CA ARG A 294 35.49 -23.31 -20.38
C ARG A 294 35.35 -24.70 -20.98
N GLY A 295 34.97 -24.73 -22.25
CA GLY A 295 35.06 -25.91 -23.11
C GLY A 295 36.46 -26.51 -23.10
N ASP A 296 36.52 -27.78 -22.71
CA ASP A 296 37.66 -28.69 -22.85
C ASP A 296 37.64 -29.21 -24.31
N GLU A 297 38.56 -28.72 -25.15
CA GLU A 297 38.88 -29.34 -26.44
C GLU A 297 40.03 -30.32 -26.23
N SER A 298 39.75 -31.62 -26.40
CA SER A 298 40.71 -32.69 -26.71
C SER A 298 40.06 -33.72 -27.62
#